data_AF-A0A1D2WRJ5-F1
#
_entry.id   AF-A0A1D2WRJ5-F1
#
_cell.length_a   1.000
_cell.length_b   1.000
_cell.length_c   1.000
_cell.angle_alpha   90.00
_cell.angle_beta   90.00
_cell.angle_gamma   90.00
#
_symmetry.space_group_name_H-M   'P 1'
#
loop_
_entity.id
_entity.type
_entity.pdbx_description
1 polymer ?
#
loop_
_entity_poly.entity_id
_entity_poly.type
_entity_poly.pdbx_seq_one_letter_code
_entity_poly.pdbx_strand_id
1 'polypeptide(L)'
;MKNKFVSLLGIILGIIIIAFPMIGVIGTSSLIGLSVLLISIYLLVAGVAIIDYNKSGAIIDLILGIILLFLSLGLIFNPNLFAFLAEISLYLAGIVLIIVGVVALVNNRHARFGFYIGVSGIILGLLYIIVGTYVADPIILGTLIGLWLVITGVLKIIDG
;
A
#
# COMPACT_ATOMS: atom_id res chain seq x y z
N MET A 1 8.41 -20.96 2.52
CA MET A 1 7.70 -20.52 3.74
C MET A 1 7.58 -18.99 3.84
N LYS A 2 8.67 -18.21 3.65
CA LYS A 2 8.66 -16.73 3.70
C LYS A 2 7.59 -16.07 2.80
N ASN A 3 7.40 -16.56 1.57
CA ASN A 3 6.38 -15.99 0.66
C ASN A 3 4.93 -16.21 1.11
N LYS A 4 4.61 -17.36 1.75
CA LYS A 4 3.24 -17.62 2.24
C LYS A 4 2.85 -16.66 3.36
N PHE A 5 3.78 -16.35 4.26
CA PHE A 5 3.56 -15.37 5.33
C PHE A 5 3.31 -13.96 4.77
N VAL A 6 4.17 -13.48 3.85
CA VAL A 6 4.00 -12.16 3.20
C VAL A 6 2.68 -12.07 2.45
N SER A 7 2.26 -13.16 1.81
CA SER A 7 1.02 -13.21 1.05
C SER A 7 -0.21 -13.12 1.96
N LEU A 8 -0.23 -13.90 3.04
CA LEU A 8 -1.29 -13.86 4.03
C LEU A 8 -1.35 -12.50 4.74
N LEU A 9 -0.19 -11.91 5.04
CA LEU A 9 -0.08 -10.58 5.60
C LEU A 9 -0.75 -9.54 4.68
N GLY A 10 -0.45 -9.55 3.38
CA GLY A 10 -1.11 -8.66 2.41
C GLY A 10 -2.64 -8.77 2.42
N ILE A 11 -3.16 -10.01 2.43
CA ILE A 11 -4.61 -10.25 2.48
C ILE A 11 -5.21 -9.70 3.77
N ILE A 12 -4.63 -10.03 4.92
CA ILE A 12 -5.15 -9.59 6.23
C ILE A 12 -5.13 -8.06 6.32
N LEU A 13 -4.01 -7.42 5.96
CA LEU A 13 -3.89 -5.97 5.99
C LEU A 13 -4.89 -5.30 5.04
N GLY A 14 -5.07 -5.83 3.84
CA GLY A 14 -6.06 -5.32 2.89
C GLY A 14 -7.49 -5.44 3.39
N ILE A 15 -7.86 -6.58 3.97
CA ILE A 15 -9.19 -6.78 4.58
C ILE A 15 -9.42 -5.82 5.75
N ILE A 16 -8.41 -5.56 6.59
CA ILE A 16 -8.52 -4.60 7.69
C ILE A 16 -8.89 -3.21 7.16
N ILE A 17 -8.20 -2.73 6.12
CA ILE A 17 -8.48 -1.40 5.53
C ILE A 17 -9.91 -1.32 4.99
N ILE A 18 -10.40 -2.39 4.36
CA ILE A 18 -11.73 -2.41 3.74
C ILE A 18 -12.82 -2.54 4.81
N ALA A 19 -12.67 -3.48 5.74
CA ALA A 19 -13.72 -3.85 6.68
C ALA A 19 -13.90 -2.80 7.78
N PHE A 20 -12.80 -2.28 8.35
CA PHE A 20 -12.85 -1.46 9.57
C PHE A 20 -13.65 -0.16 9.42
N PRO A 21 -13.57 0.58 8.29
CA PRO A 21 -14.42 1.74 8.04
C PRO A 21 -15.90 1.37 7.92
N MET A 22 -16.22 0.23 7.28
CA MET A 22 -17.60 -0.19 7.05
C MET A 22 -18.33 -0.56 8.34
N ILE A 23 -17.62 -1.11 9.32
CA ILE A 23 -18.16 -1.45 10.65
C ILE A 23 -18.03 -0.31 11.67
N GLY A 24 -17.55 0.87 11.25
CA GLY A 24 -17.44 2.06 12.10
C GLY A 24 -16.35 1.99 13.17
N VAL A 25 -15.37 1.10 13.03
CA VAL A 25 -14.26 0.97 14.01
C VAL A 25 -13.26 2.12 13.89
N ILE A 26 -13.15 2.73 12.70
CA ILE A 26 -12.19 3.81 12.42
C ILE A 26 -12.89 5.00 11.79
N GLY A 27 -12.59 6.20 12.29
CA GLY A 27 -13.06 7.45 11.71
C GLY A 27 -12.46 7.71 10.33
N THR A 28 -13.25 8.27 9.42
CA THR A 28 -12.84 8.54 8.03
C THR A 28 -11.61 9.45 7.93
N SER A 29 -11.37 10.31 8.92
CA SER A 29 -10.23 11.23 8.97
C SER A 29 -8.87 10.55 9.14
N SER A 30 -8.79 9.37 9.77
CA SER A 30 -7.53 8.65 9.99
C SER A 30 -7.30 7.52 8.99
N LEU A 31 -8.28 7.22 8.14
CA LEU A 31 -8.26 6.07 7.24
C LEU A 31 -7.14 6.13 6.20
N ILE A 32 -6.86 7.31 5.63
CA ILE A 32 -5.78 7.47 4.65
C ILE A 32 -4.43 7.21 5.32
N GLY A 33 -4.19 7.82 6.48
CA GLY A 33 -2.96 7.62 7.26
C GLY A 33 -2.76 6.15 7.65
N LEU A 34 -3.82 5.49 8.10
CA LEU A 34 -3.80 4.05 8.39
C LEU A 34 -3.50 3.22 7.14
N SER A 35 -4.12 3.54 6.01
CA SER A 35 -3.92 2.78 4.77
C SER A 35 -2.45 2.82 4.32
N VAL A 36 -1.83 4.00 4.41
CA VAL A 36 -0.39 4.17 4.11
C VAL A 36 0.47 3.44 5.15
N LEU A 37 0.10 3.45 6.43
CA LEU A 37 0.78 2.68 7.49
C LEU A 37 0.76 1.17 7.20
N LEU A 38 -0.38 0.64 6.76
CA LEU A 38 -0.49 -0.79 6.49
C LEU A 38 0.28 -1.19 5.21
N ILE A 39 0.32 -0.33 4.18
CA ILE A 39 1.26 -0.50 3.06
C ILE A 39 2.70 -0.50 3.57
N SER A 40 3.07 0.42 4.46
CA SER A 40 4.45 0.55 4.93
C SER A 40 4.89 -0.71 5.69
N ILE A 41 4.03 -1.25 6.55
CA ILE A 41 4.26 -2.53 7.23
C ILE A 41 4.43 -3.66 6.21
N TYR A 42 3.55 -3.72 5.20
CA TYR A 42 3.65 -4.73 4.14
C TYR A 42 5.01 -4.68 3.44
N LEU A 43 5.47 -3.49 3.03
CA LEU A 43 6.74 -3.31 2.33
C LEU A 43 7.94 -3.66 3.19
N LEU A 44 7.95 -3.29 4.47
CA LEU A 44 9.03 -3.66 5.38
C LEU A 44 9.17 -5.18 5.49
N VAL A 45 8.05 -5.87 5.68
CA VAL A 45 8.03 -7.34 5.78
C VAL A 45 8.40 -8.00 4.45
N ALA A 46 7.88 -7.48 3.33
CA ALA A 46 8.20 -7.97 1.99
C ALA A 46 9.69 -7.79 1.66
N GLY A 47 10.28 -6.64 2.00
CA GLY A 47 11.69 -6.34 1.83
C GLY A 47 12.59 -7.32 2.59
N VAL A 48 12.32 -7.57 3.87
CA VAL A 48 13.04 -8.59 4.66
C VAL A 48 12.86 -9.98 4.07
N ALA A 49 11.66 -10.31 3.59
CA ALA A 49 11.42 -11.61 2.99
C ALA A 49 12.28 -11.81 1.73
N ILE A 50 12.51 -10.74 0.96
CA ILE A 50 13.18 -10.79 -0.35
C ILE A 50 14.69 -10.58 -0.36
N ILE A 51 15.29 -10.28 0.79
CA ILE A 51 16.69 -9.87 0.91
C ILE A 51 17.69 -10.94 0.44
N ASP A 52 17.38 -12.22 0.63
CA ASP A 52 18.29 -13.32 0.29
C ASP A 52 18.37 -13.56 -1.23
N TYR A 53 17.31 -13.21 -1.97
CA TYR A 53 17.18 -13.49 -3.40
C TYR A 53 17.20 -12.25 -4.30
N ASN A 54 16.77 -11.09 -3.80
CA ASN A 54 16.79 -9.83 -4.52
C ASN A 54 17.20 -8.69 -3.58
N LYS A 55 18.51 -8.56 -3.33
CA LYS A 55 19.06 -7.54 -2.41
C LYS A 55 18.69 -6.12 -2.80
N SER A 56 18.80 -5.76 -4.09
CA SER A 56 18.48 -4.41 -4.55
C SER A 56 16.99 -4.11 -4.36
N GLY A 57 16.12 -5.04 -4.74
CA GLY A 57 14.69 -4.91 -4.52
C GLY A 57 14.30 -4.82 -3.05
N ALA A 58 14.93 -5.63 -2.20
CA ALA A 58 14.74 -5.58 -0.76
C ALA A 58 15.06 -4.21 -0.18
N ILE A 59 16.20 -3.62 -0.58
CA ILE A 59 16.61 -2.29 -0.11
C ILE A 59 15.58 -1.24 -0.52
N ILE A 60 15.04 -1.32 -1.74
CA ILE A 60 14.01 -0.39 -2.22
C ILE A 60 12.73 -0.52 -1.37
N ASP A 61 12.25 -1.74 -1.15
CA ASP A 61 11.05 -1.99 -0.33
C ASP A 61 11.25 -1.53 1.12
N LEU A 62 12.43 -1.77 1.70
CA LEU A 62 12.75 -1.34 3.06
C LEU A 62 12.82 0.18 3.19
N ILE A 63 13.52 0.86 2.28
CA ILE A 63 13.64 2.33 2.32
C ILE A 63 12.27 2.98 2.13
N LEU A 64 11.49 2.52 1.14
CA LEU A 64 10.14 3.01 0.92
C LEU A 64 9.24 2.73 2.13
N GLY A 65 9.31 1.52 2.70
CA GLY A 65 8.59 1.16 3.90
C GLY A 65 8.90 2.09 5.08
N ILE A 66 10.18 2.44 5.30
CA ILE A 66 10.58 3.37 6.36
C ILE A 66 10.04 4.78 6.09
N ILE A 67 10.16 5.29 4.86
CA ILE A 67 9.65 6.63 4.49
C ILE A 67 8.13 6.71 4.71
N LEU A 68 7.40 5.70 4.24
CA LEU A 68 5.95 5.64 4.39
C LEU A 68 5.51 5.43 5.83
N LEU A 69 6.31 4.75 6.66
CA LEU A 69 6.05 4.61 8.09
C LEU A 69 6.09 5.99 8.76
N PHE A 70 7.13 6.79 8.56
CA PHE A 70 7.19 8.13 9.14
C PHE A 70 6.08 9.05 8.59
N LEU A 71 5.83 8.99 7.29
CA LEU A 71 4.78 9.77 6.65
C LEU A 71 3.40 9.44 7.23
N SER A 72 3.07 8.15 7.33
CA SER A 72 1.78 7.70 7.86
C SER A 72 1.57 8.05 9.32
N LEU A 73 2.61 7.93 10.16
CA LEU A 73 2.54 8.35 11.56
C LEU A 73 2.31 9.86 11.66
N GLY A 74 2.97 10.67 10.83
CA GLY A 74 2.71 12.11 10.75
C GLY A 74 1.27 12.41 10.34
N LEU A 75 0.75 11.73 9.32
CA LEU A 75 -0.65 11.88 8.87
C LEU A 75 -1.67 11.49 9.94
N ILE A 76 -1.38 10.48 10.78
CA ILE A 76 -2.29 10.00 11.83
C ILE A 76 -2.28 10.93 13.05
N PHE A 77 -1.10 11.27 13.57
CA PHE A 77 -1.00 11.97 14.85
C PHE A 77 -1.05 13.49 14.71
N ASN A 78 -0.64 14.02 13.57
CA ASN A 78 -0.65 15.46 13.33
C ASN A 78 -0.87 15.74 11.83
N PRO A 79 -2.12 15.70 11.35
CA PRO A 79 -2.43 16.00 9.94
C PRO A 79 -1.90 17.37 9.48
N ASN A 80 -1.76 18.32 10.41
CA ASN A 80 -1.29 19.68 10.16
C ASN A 80 0.25 19.78 10.04
N LEU A 81 1.01 18.76 10.44
CA LEU A 81 2.47 18.69 10.27
C LEU A 81 2.87 18.82 8.79
N PHE A 82 1.92 18.48 7.92
CA PHE A 82 2.04 18.54 6.48
C PHE A 82 1.05 19.54 5.87
N ALA A 83 0.80 20.68 6.53
CA ALA A 83 -0.12 21.70 6.01
C ALA A 83 0.18 22.14 4.57
N PHE A 84 1.47 22.17 4.17
CA PHE A 84 1.88 22.44 2.78
C PHE A 84 1.53 21.29 1.81
N LEU A 85 1.38 20.07 2.33
CA LEU A 85 0.84 18.94 1.60
C LEU A 85 -0.66 18.82 1.81
N ALA A 86 -1.38 19.64 2.59
CA ALA A 86 -2.80 19.40 2.87
C ALA A 86 -3.62 19.28 1.58
N GLU A 87 -3.33 20.10 0.57
CA GLU A 87 -3.94 20.05 -0.76
C GLU A 87 -3.47 18.84 -1.60
N ILE A 88 -2.26 18.34 -1.36
CA ILE A 88 -1.67 17.16 -2.03
C ILE A 88 -1.97 15.86 -1.26
N SER A 89 -2.35 15.93 0.00
CA SER A 89 -2.41 14.83 0.96
C SER A 89 -3.45 13.81 0.53
N LEU A 90 -4.55 14.32 -0.05
CA LEU A 90 -5.58 13.50 -0.64
C LEU A 90 -5.02 12.62 -1.76
N TYR A 91 -4.11 13.13 -2.59
CA TYR A 91 -3.47 12.45 -3.72
C TYR A 91 -2.24 11.64 -3.34
N LEU A 92 -1.62 11.97 -2.19
CA LEU A 92 -0.35 11.41 -1.76
C LEU A 92 -0.39 9.88 -1.66
N ALA A 93 -1.46 9.32 -1.09
CA ALA A 93 -1.58 7.87 -0.98
C ALA A 93 -1.75 7.18 -2.35
N GLY A 94 -2.37 7.85 -3.33
CA GLY A 94 -2.44 7.38 -4.71
C GLY A 94 -1.09 7.39 -5.41
N ILE A 95 -0.32 8.47 -5.25
CA ILE A 95 1.07 8.55 -5.75
C ILE A 95 1.92 7.45 -5.13
N VAL A 96 1.80 7.24 -3.82
CA VAL A 96 2.47 6.14 -3.11
C VAL A 96 2.08 4.80 -3.72
N LEU A 97 0.80 4.57 -3.99
CA LEU A 97 0.33 3.32 -4.59
C LEU A 97 0.92 3.09 -5.99
N ILE A 98 1.04 4.15 -6.80
CA ILE A 98 1.74 4.09 -8.10
C ILE A 98 3.21 3.72 -7.92
N ILE A 99 3.93 4.40 -7.01
CA ILE A 99 5.35 4.13 -6.75
C ILE A 99 5.53 2.68 -6.32
N VAL A 100 4.70 2.20 -5.39
CA VAL A 100 4.75 0.82 -4.91
C VAL A 100 4.41 -0.17 -6.04
N GLY A 101 3.47 0.16 -6.93
CA GLY A 101 3.19 -0.62 -8.12
C GLY A 101 4.40 -0.73 -9.06
N VAL A 102 5.10 0.37 -9.31
CA VAL A 102 6.35 0.38 -10.10
C VAL A 102 7.42 -0.46 -9.43
N VAL A 103 7.61 -0.33 -8.12
CA VAL A 103 8.60 -1.11 -7.36
C VAL A 103 8.25 -2.60 -7.43
N ALA A 104 6.97 -2.95 -7.33
CA ALA A 104 6.52 -4.33 -7.48
C ALA A 104 6.81 -4.89 -8.88
N LEU A 105 6.71 -4.09 -9.95
CA LEU A 105 7.14 -4.50 -11.30
C LEU A 105 8.64 -4.81 -11.37
N VAL A 106 9.46 -4.07 -10.62
CA VAL A 106 10.90 -4.27 -10.57
C VAL A 106 11.27 -5.49 -9.73
N ASN A 107 10.62 -5.65 -8.57
CA ASN A 107 11.00 -6.66 -7.58
C ASN A 107 10.50 -8.06 -7.92
N ASN A 108 9.38 -8.17 -8.65
CA ASN A 108 8.74 -9.45 -8.95
C ASN A 108 8.94 -9.90 -10.41
N ARG A 109 9.97 -9.41 -11.13
CA ARG A 109 10.21 -9.76 -12.55
C ARG A 109 10.34 -11.26 -12.83
N HIS A 110 10.79 -12.02 -11.83
CA HIS A 110 10.97 -13.47 -11.95
C HIS A 110 9.70 -14.27 -11.61
N ALA A 111 8.67 -13.62 -11.05
CA ALA A 111 7.44 -14.25 -10.61
C ALA A 111 6.39 -14.20 -11.75
N ARG A 112 5.64 -15.29 -11.94
CA ARG A 112 4.68 -15.40 -13.06
C ARG A 112 3.57 -14.36 -12.96
N PHE A 113 3.12 -14.02 -11.74
CA PHE A 113 2.13 -12.97 -11.50
C PHE A 113 2.73 -11.62 -11.09
N GLY A 114 4.06 -11.49 -11.03
CA GLY A 114 4.75 -10.27 -10.61
C GLY A 114 4.40 -9.03 -11.43
N PHE A 115 4.24 -9.20 -12.75
CA PHE A 115 3.79 -8.13 -13.65
C PHE A 115 2.39 -7.62 -13.28
N TYR A 116 1.45 -8.52 -12.99
CA TYR A 116 0.06 -8.16 -12.66
C TYR A 116 -0.04 -7.46 -11.31
N ILE A 117 0.78 -7.85 -10.33
CA ILE A 117 0.87 -7.18 -9.03
C ILE A 117 1.27 -5.71 -9.21
N GLY A 118 2.30 -5.46 -10.02
CA GLY A 118 2.76 -4.09 -10.23
C GLY A 118 1.81 -3.24 -11.08
N VAL A 119 1.27 -3.81 -12.17
CA VAL A 119 0.28 -3.11 -13.02
C VAL A 119 -0.98 -2.77 -12.22
N SER A 120 -1.49 -3.69 -11.39
CA SER A 120 -2.65 -3.40 -10.56
C SER A 120 -2.42 -2.26 -9.57
N GLY A 121 -1.20 -2.14 -9.00
CA GLY A 121 -0.84 -1.01 -8.14
C GLY A 121 -0.85 0.33 -8.87
N ILE A 122 -0.29 0.36 -10.08
CA ILE A 122 -0.29 1.57 -10.92
C ILE A 122 -1.73 1.96 -11.30
N ILE A 123 -2.53 1.00 -11.78
CA ILE A 123 -3.92 1.25 -12.17
C ILE A 123 -4.75 1.73 -10.97
N LEU A 124 -4.66 1.05 -9.83
CA LEU A 124 -5.39 1.44 -8.63
C LEU A 124 -4.92 2.79 -8.08
N GLY A 125 -3.63 3.12 -8.21
CA GLY A 125 -3.10 4.43 -7.84
C GLY A 125 -3.60 5.56 -8.75
N LEU A 126 -3.71 5.31 -10.05
CA LEU A 126 -4.34 6.25 -10.99
C LEU A 126 -5.83 6.42 -10.71
N LEU A 127 -6.56 5.32 -10.49
CA LEU A 127 -7.96 5.35 -10.09
C LEU A 127 -8.16 6.11 -8.79
N TYR A 128 -7.26 5.91 -7.83
CA TYR A 128 -7.27 6.64 -6.56
C TYR A 128 -7.15 8.15 -6.80
N ILE A 129 -6.26 8.62 -7.67
CA ILE A 129 -6.12 10.04 -7.98
C ILE A 129 -7.41 10.59 -8.60
N ILE A 130 -7.98 9.87 -9.57
CA ILE A 130 -9.24 10.28 -10.23
C ILE A 130 -10.39 10.36 -9.22
N VAL A 131 -10.58 9.30 -8.41
CA VAL A 131 -11.63 9.26 -7.37
C VAL A 131 -11.39 10.34 -6.32
N GLY A 132 -10.13 10.61 -5.97
CA GLY A 132 -9.76 11.68 -5.07
C GLY A 132 -10.21 13.05 -5.59
N THR A 133 -10.04 13.31 -6.88
CA THR A 133 -10.46 14.59 -7.47
C THR A 133 -11.98 14.77 -7.50
N TYR A 134 -12.74 13.73 -7.83
CA TYR A 134 -14.19 13.87 -8.09
C TYR A 134 -15.10 13.49 -6.91
N VAL A 135 -14.67 12.57 -6.05
CA VAL A 135 -15.50 12.01 -4.98
C VAL A 135 -14.93 12.36 -3.61
N ALA A 136 -13.61 12.30 -3.45
CA ALA A 136 -12.89 12.60 -2.21
C ALA A 136 -13.38 11.83 -0.97
N ASP A 137 -14.07 10.70 -1.15
CA ASP A 137 -14.55 9.85 -0.03
C ASP A 137 -13.39 8.98 0.51
N PRO A 138 -12.96 9.19 1.77
CA PRO A 138 -11.88 8.41 2.37
C PRO A 138 -12.14 6.90 2.39
N ILE A 139 -13.40 6.46 2.46
CA ILE A 139 -13.76 5.04 2.47
C ILE A 139 -13.40 4.39 1.14
N ILE A 140 -13.76 5.04 0.03
CA ILE A 140 -13.45 4.55 -1.31
C ILE A 140 -11.93 4.57 -1.54
N LEU A 141 -11.27 5.66 -1.14
CA LEU A 141 -9.83 5.83 -1.27
C LEU A 141 -9.05 4.76 -0.48
N GLY A 142 -9.42 4.52 0.78
CA GLY A 142 -8.85 3.44 1.58
C GLY A 142 -9.13 2.06 0.96
N THR A 143 -10.33 1.84 0.45
CA THR A 143 -10.72 0.58 -0.19
C THR A 143 -9.82 0.25 -1.39
N LEU A 144 -9.44 1.23 -2.22
CA LEU A 144 -8.52 1.01 -3.35
C LEU A 144 -7.14 0.51 -2.90
N ILE A 145 -6.62 1.06 -1.80
CA ILE A 145 -5.37 0.60 -1.20
C ILE A 145 -5.52 -0.81 -0.63
N GLY A 146 -6.61 -1.07 0.09
CA GLY A 146 -6.92 -2.39 0.62
C GLY A 146 -7.04 -3.45 -0.47
N LEU A 147 -7.72 -3.12 -1.58
CA LEU A 147 -7.85 -3.98 -2.75
C LEU A 147 -6.48 -4.33 -3.34
N TRP A 148 -5.58 -3.37 -3.46
CA TRP A 148 -4.24 -3.63 -3.96
C TRP A 148 -3.47 -4.63 -3.06
N LEU A 149 -3.56 -4.47 -1.72
CA LEU A 149 -2.94 -5.40 -0.77
C LEU A 149 -3.53 -6.81 -0.87
N VAL A 150 -4.86 -6.93 -1.00
CA VAL A 150 -5.53 -8.23 -1.21
C VAL A 150 -5.09 -8.87 -2.53
N ILE A 151 -5.12 -8.12 -3.64
CA ILE A 151 -4.68 -8.61 -4.95
C ILE A 151 -3.24 -9.10 -4.89
N THR A 152 -2.35 -8.29 -4.30
CA THR A 152 -0.94 -8.64 -4.14
C THR A 152 -0.77 -9.91 -3.32
N GLY A 153 -1.49 -10.03 -2.22
CA GLY A 153 -1.45 -11.22 -1.37
C GLY A 153 -1.96 -12.46 -2.09
N VAL A 154 -3.14 -12.39 -2.73
CA VAL A 154 -3.73 -13.52 -3.48
C VAL A 154 -2.82 -13.96 -4.62
N LEU A 155 -2.31 -13.03 -5.43
CA LEU A 155 -1.44 -13.38 -6.56
C LEU A 155 -0.13 -14.04 -6.09
N LYS A 156 0.46 -13.58 -4.97
CA LYS A 156 1.65 -14.21 -4.38
C LYS A 156 1.37 -15.59 -3.77
N ILE A 157 0.14 -15.87 -3.30
CA ILE A 157 -0.25 -17.24 -2.89
C ILE A 157 -0.26 -18.16 -4.11
N ILE A 158 -0.82 -17.71 -5.24
CA ILE A 158 -0.95 -18.54 -6.45
C ILE A 158 0.43 -18.77 -7.11
N ASP A 159 1.36 -17.83 -6.96
CA ASP A 159 2.73 -17.94 -7.46
C ASP A 159 3.66 -18.85 -6.62
N GLY A 160 3.30 -19.16 -5.37
CA GLY A 160 4.19 -19.81 -4.38
C GLY A 160 3.87 -21.27 -4.05
#